data_AF-A0A9W6M7Q8-F1
#
_entry.id   AF-A0A9W6M7Q8-F1
#
_cell.length_a   1.000
_cell.length_b   1.000
_cell.length_c   1.000
_cell.angle_alpha   90.00
_cell.angle_beta   90.00
_cell.angle_gamma   90.00
#
_symmetry.space_group_name_H-M   'P 1'
#
loop_
_entity.id
_entity.type
_entity.pdbx_description
1 polymer ?
#
loop_
_entity_poly.entity_id
_entity_poly.type
_entity_poly.pdbx_seq_one_letter_code
_entity_poly.pdbx_strand_id
1 'polypeptide(L)' 'MVLLFRLIVDGETFDVDKDGGANHLTWVSGPNAGYGFTLGRSDGASLTEDEARAAIRGFLASIDPATGYVAEDGVL' A
#
# COMPACT_ATOMS: atom_id res chain seq x y z
N MET A 1 9.00 2.36 13.46
CA MET A 1 8.74 1.58 12.24
C MET A 1 9.34 0.19 12.39
N VAL A 2 8.51 -0.85 12.35
CA VAL A 2 8.91 -2.26 12.37
C VAL A 2 8.40 -2.91 11.10
N LEU A 3 9.30 -3.41 10.25
CA LEU A 3 8.92 -4.20 9.07
C LEU A 3 8.27 -5.50 9.52
N LEU A 4 7.05 -5.75 9.08
CA LEU A 4 6.29 -6.95 9.43
C LEU A 4 6.56 -8.06 8.40
N PHE A 5 6.32 -7.76 7.12
CA PHE A 5 6.49 -8.72 6.03
C PHE A 5 6.48 -7.98 4.68
N ARG A 6 6.90 -8.69 3.63
CA ARG A 6 6.93 -8.20 2.25
C ARG A 6 6.01 -9.03 1.37
N LEU A 7 5.23 -8.36 0.52
CA LEU A 7 4.29 -8.99 -0.41
C LEU A 7 4.61 -8.63 -1.85
N ILE A 8 4.35 -9.59 -2.74
CA ILE A 8 4.30 -9.37 -4.17
C ILE A 8 2.83 -9.45 -4.60
N VAL A 9 2.34 -8.37 -5.22
CA VAL A 9 0.96 -8.23 -5.69
C VAL A 9 1.03 -7.72 -7.12
N ASP A 10 0.44 -8.48 -8.05
CA ASP A 10 0.44 -8.16 -9.49
C ASP A 10 1.84 -7.98 -10.13
N GLY A 11 2.88 -8.58 -9.52
CA GLY A 11 4.26 -8.43 -9.97
C GLY A 11 5.01 -7.27 -9.28
N GLU A 12 4.32 -6.50 -8.46
CA GLU A 12 4.87 -5.37 -7.73
C GLU A 12 5.16 -5.72 -6.27
N THR A 13 6.28 -5.22 -5.75
CA THR A 13 6.73 -5.53 -4.39
C THR A 13 6.36 -4.41 -3.42
N PHE A 14 5.72 -4.78 -2.31
CA PHE A 14 5.34 -3.89 -1.22
C PHE A 14 5.90 -4.38 0.11
N ASP A 15 6.48 -3.47 0.88
CA ASP A 15 6.83 -3.69 2.28
C ASP A 15 5.67 -3.25 3.17
N VAL A 16 5.27 -4.11 4.11
CA VAL A 16 4.28 -3.78 5.14
C VAL A 16 5.01 -3.61 6.46
N ASP A 17 4.97 -2.42 7.00
CA ASP A 17 5.55 -2.07 8.29
C ASP A 17 4.50 -1.47 9.23
N LYS A 18 4.87 -1.35 10.50
CA LYS A 18 4.01 -0.74 11.52
C LYS A 18 4.75 0.37 12.26
N ASP A 19 4.09 1.51 12.38
CA ASP A 19 4.55 2.65 13.15
C ASP A 19 3.40 3.30 13.92
N GLY A 20 3.58 3.55 15.22
CA GLY A 20 2.60 4.30 16.03
C GLY A 20 1.17 3.73 16.12
N GLY A 21 0.92 2.49 15.67
CA GLY A 21 -0.42 1.89 15.58
C GLY A 21 -1.03 1.88 14.17
N ALA A 22 -0.36 2.50 13.20
CA ALA A 22 -0.73 2.47 11.79
C ALA A 22 0.13 1.46 11.02
N ASN A 23 -0.47 0.84 10.01
CA ASN A 23 0.22 -0.06 9.09
C ASN A 23 0.62 0.74 7.86
N HIS A 24 1.89 0.79 7.53
CA HIS A 24 2.39 1.45 6.33
C HIS A 24 2.67 0.41 5.27
N LEU A 25 2.25 0.69 4.04
CA LEU A 25 2.48 -0.16 2.88
C LEU A 25 3.30 0.65 1.88
N THR A 26 4.57 0.30 1.74
CA THR A 26 5.55 1.01 0.91
C THR A 26 5.82 0.23 -0.37
N TRP A 27 5.61 0.87 -1.51
CA TRP A 27 5.89 0.33 -2.84
C TRP A 27 7.39 0.40 -3.14
N VAL A 28 8.00 -0.76 -3.34
CA VAL A 28 9.46 -0.90 -3.48
C VAL A 28 9.87 -1.07 -4.94
N SER A 29 9.11 -1.85 -5.72
CA SER A 29 9.48 -2.22 -7.09
C SER A 29 8.77 -1.39 -8.18
N GLY A 30 7.96 -0.42 -7.80
CA GLY A 30 7.18 0.40 -8.72
C GLY A 30 7.96 1.52 -9.40
N PRO A 31 7.38 2.16 -10.42
CA PRO A 31 7.93 3.37 -11.03
C PRO A 31 8.11 4.51 -10.01
N ASN A 32 7.31 4.51 -8.94
CA ASN A 32 7.37 5.45 -7.83
C ASN A 32 7.90 4.75 -6.56
N ALA A 33 9.15 4.31 -6.57
CA ALA A 33 9.78 3.67 -5.41
C ALA A 33 9.76 4.60 -4.17
N GLY A 34 9.26 4.08 -3.04
CA GLY A 34 9.06 4.85 -1.82
C GLY A 34 7.69 5.51 -1.71
N TYR A 35 6.84 5.41 -2.75
CA TYR A 35 5.44 5.76 -2.66
C TYR A 35 4.67 4.67 -1.91
N GLY A 36 3.57 5.02 -1.25
CA GLY A 36 2.87 4.09 -0.39
C GLY A 36 1.65 4.72 0.24
N PHE A 37 0.97 3.95 1.06
CA PHE A 37 -0.21 4.41 1.78
C PHE A 37 -0.25 3.80 3.18
N THR A 38 -0.97 4.46 4.06
CA THR A 38 -1.09 4.07 5.46
C THR A 38 -2.51 3.60 5.74
N LEU A 39 -2.63 2.47 6.43
CA LEU A 39 -3.89 1.90 6.91
C LEU A 39 -3.92 1.86 8.43
N GLY A 40 -4.83 2.67 8.99
CA GLY A 40 -5.20 2.58 10.39
C GLY A 40 -6.18 1.43 10.61
N ARG A 41 -5.92 0.57 11.59
CA ARG A 41 -6.92 -0.35 12.12
C ARG A 41 -7.46 0.23 13.43
N SER A 42 -8.79 0.24 13.59
CA SER A 42 -9.43 0.72 14.83
C SER A 42 -9.02 -0.05 16.07
N ASP A 43 -8.63 -1.31 15.91
CA ASP A 43 -8.11 -2.18 16.98
C ASP A 43 -6.59 -2.00 17.21
N GLY A 44 -5.91 -1.19 16.40
CA GLY A 44 -4.45 -1.00 16.45
C GLY A 44 -3.65 -2.25 16.07
N ALA A 45 -4.32 -3.33 15.63
CA ALA A 45 -3.69 -4.57 15.19
C ALA A 45 -2.86 -4.39 13.90
N SER A 46 -1.94 -5.33 13.68
CA SER A 46 -1.19 -5.41 12.43
C SER A 46 -2.08 -5.98 11.31
N LEU A 47 -1.86 -5.58 10.06
CA LEU A 47 -2.52 -6.21 8.92
C LEU A 47 -2.06 -7.67 8.77
N THR A 48 -2.98 -8.54 8.37
CA THR A 48 -2.63 -9.87 7.85
C THR A 48 -2.18 -9.75 6.40
N GLU A 49 -1.50 -10.77 5.88
CA GLU A 49 -1.05 -10.78 4.49
C GLU A 49 -2.20 -10.67 3.48
N ASP A 50 -3.35 -11.30 3.79
CA ASP A 50 -4.53 -11.26 2.91
C ASP A 50 -5.17 -9.86 2.87
N GLU A 51 -5.33 -9.22 4.03
CA GLU A 51 -5.85 -7.85 4.14
C GLU A 51 -4.93 -6.85 3.45
N ALA A 52 -3.61 -6.97 3.66
CA ALA A 52 -2.63 -6.14 2.99
C ALA A 52 -2.68 -6.36 1.47
N ARG A 53 -2.77 -7.61 0.99
CA ARG A 53 -2.90 -7.90 -0.44
C ARG A 53 -4.18 -7.31 -1.04
N ALA A 54 -5.31 -7.41 -0.36
CA ALA A 54 -6.58 -6.83 -0.82
C ALA A 54 -6.50 -5.30 -0.92
N ALA A 55 -5.91 -4.66 0.10
CA ALA A 55 -5.70 -3.21 0.10
C ALA A 55 -4.75 -2.76 -1.01
N ILE A 56 -3.61 -3.45 -1.20
CA ILE A 56 -2.66 -3.14 -2.28
C ILE A 56 -3.34 -3.28 -3.63
N ARG A 57 -4.14 -4.34 -3.86
CA ARG A 57 -4.90 -4.48 -5.12
C ARG A 57 -5.88 -3.34 -5.35
N GLY A 58 -6.60 -2.91 -4.32
CA GLY A 58 -7.50 -1.75 -4.42
C GLY A 58 -6.75 -0.46 -4.75
N PHE A 59 -5.58 -0.26 -4.13
CA PHE A 59 -4.69 0.86 -4.42
C PHE A 59 -4.18 0.83 -5.87
N LEU A 60 -3.67 -0.31 -6.35
CA LEU A 60 -3.23 -0.48 -7.73
C LEU A 60 -4.35 -0.30 -8.76
N ALA A 61 -5.56 -0.77 -8.45
CA ALA A 61 -6.72 -0.55 -9.31
C ALA A 61 -7.16 0.93 -9.36
N SER A 62 -6.86 1.70 -8.32
CA SER A 62 -7.07 3.16 -8.27
C SER A 62 -5.95 3.93 -8.97
N ILE A 63 -4.79 3.31 -9.15
CA ILE A 63 -3.69 3.89 -9.91
C ILE A 63 -4.01 3.81 -11.40
N ASP A 64 -3.94 4.96 -12.06
CA ASP A 64 -4.03 5.01 -13.52
C ASP A 64 -2.78 4.35 -14.13
N PRO A 65 -2.94 3.32 -14.99
CA PRO A 65 -1.82 2.56 -15.52
C PRO A 65 -0.94 3.37 -16.51
N ALA A 66 -1.42 4.50 -17.01
CA ALA A 66 -0.64 5.38 -17.90
C ALA A 66 0.23 6.37 -17.11
N THR A 67 -0.16 6.76 -15.90
CA THR A 67 0.53 7.78 -15.09
C THR A 67 1.22 7.24 -13.84
N GLY A 68 0.78 6.10 -13.29
CA GLY A 68 1.33 5.55 -12.04
C GLY A 68 0.93 6.32 -10.79
N TYR A 69 -0.05 7.23 -10.90
CA TYR A 69 -0.65 7.97 -9.79
C TYR A 69 -2.06 7.47 -9.53
N VAL A 70 -2.54 7.57 -8.28
CA VAL A 70 -3.97 7.49 -7.98
C VAL A 70 -4.67 8.50 -8.88
N ALA A 71 -5.71 8.05 -9.60
CA ALA A 71 -6.55 8.95 -10.34
C ALA A 71 -7.21 9.90 -9.32
N GLU A 72 -6.60 11.07 -9.10
CA GLU A 72 -7.24 12.19 -8.45
C GLU A 72 -8.47 12.48 -9.30
N ASP A 73 -9.67 12.15 -8.80
CA ASP A 73 -10.91 12.60 -9.40
C ASP A 73 -10.84 14.13 -9.40
N GLY A 74 -10.47 14.68 -10.56
CA GLY A 74 -10.25 16.09 -10.77
C GLY A 74 -11.56 16.83 -10.56
N VAL A 75 -11.79 17.28 -9.32
CA VAL A 75 -12.85 18.24 -9.02
C VAL A 75 -12.45 19.57 -9.63
N LEU A 76 -13.17 19.91 -10.71
CA LEU A 76 -13.14 21.19 -11.43
C LEU A 76 -13.38 22.40 -10.51
#